data_AF-A0A352XMB8-F1
#
_entry.id   AF-A0A352XMB8-F1
#
_cell.length_a   1.000
_cell.length_b   1.000
_cell.length_c   1.000
_cell.angle_alpha   90.00
_cell.angle_beta   90.00
_cell.angle_gamma   90.00
#
_symmetry.space_group_name_H-M   'P 1'
#
loop_
_entity.id
_entity.type
_entity.pdbx_description
1 polymer ?
#
loop_
_entity_poly.entity_id
_entity_poly.type
_entity_poly.pdbx_seq_one_letter_code
_entity_poly.pdbx_strand_id
1 'polypeptide(L)'
;MIKNNSLIEVVNCRDRVRTAWREFAAAETFAGRTLAEFEADTLAVVQAREQLDTARSKQSGLIRAREQADKEFRDLLDLVINSVRGNHAYGADSSLYRALGYVPRSERASGLTRKRKGEENTNQISQKENDAA
;
A
#
# COMPACT_ATOMS: atom_id res chain seq x y z
N MET A 1 8.93 -8.39 2.12
CA MET A 1 9.11 -8.94 3.49
C MET A 1 10.41 -8.38 4.03
N ILE A 2 10.36 -7.23 4.73
CA ILE A 2 11.56 -6.59 5.28
C ILE A 2 11.93 -7.37 6.54
N LYS A 3 12.90 -8.29 6.42
CA LYS A 3 13.50 -8.93 7.58
C LYS A 3 14.35 -7.85 8.26
N ASN A 4 13.85 -7.30 9.36
CA ASN A 4 14.59 -6.32 10.16
C ASN A 4 15.80 -7.02 10.80
N ASN A 5 16.96 -6.87 10.14
CA ASN A 5 18.21 -7.56 10.43
C ASN A 5 18.67 -7.42 11.90
N SER A 6 18.42 -6.26 12.52
CA SER A 6 18.84 -5.98 13.90
C SER A 6 18.13 -6.79 14.98
N LEU A 7 16.89 -7.26 14.73
CA LEU A 7 16.16 -8.08 15.69
C LEU A 7 16.73 -9.50 15.75
N ILE A 8 17.14 -10.02 14.58
CA ILE A 8 17.76 -11.33 14.43
C ILE A 8 19.17 -11.31 15.04
N GLU A 9 19.93 -10.23 14.86
CA GLU A 9 21.29 -10.09 15.37
C GLU A 9 21.38 -10.17 16.91
N VAL A 10 20.47 -9.53 17.65
CA VAL A 10 20.55 -9.50 19.12
C VAL A 10 20.11 -10.84 19.75
N VAL A 11 19.08 -11.49 19.22
CA VAL A 11 18.67 -12.83 19.68
C VAL A 11 19.78 -13.85 19.38
N ASN A 12 20.35 -13.79 18.17
CA ASN A 12 21.48 -14.62 17.79
C ASN A 12 22.71 -14.38 18.68
N CYS A 13 22.95 -13.12 19.09
CA CYS A 13 24.04 -12.79 20.01
C CYS A 13 23.82 -13.44 21.38
N ARG A 14 22.63 -13.26 21.98
CA ARG A 14 22.26 -13.89 23.25
C ARG A 14 22.42 -15.41 23.19
N ASP A 15 21.89 -16.04 22.15
CA ASP A 15 21.89 -17.51 22.04
C ASP A 15 23.31 -18.06 21.82
N ARG A 16 24.17 -17.32 21.11
CA ARG A 16 25.61 -17.66 21.01
C ARG A 16 26.30 -17.57 22.36
N VAL A 17 26.08 -16.50 23.13
CA VAL A 17 26.66 -16.34 24.48
C VAL A 17 26.18 -17.47 25.40
N ARG A 18 24.87 -17.74 25.41
CA ARG A 18 24.26 -18.82 26.19
C ARG A 18 24.87 -20.18 25.84
N THR A 19 25.00 -20.48 24.55
CA THR A 19 25.51 -21.79 24.08
C THR A 19 26.97 -21.97 24.43
N ALA A 20 27.81 -20.96 24.14
CA ALA A 20 29.23 -21.01 24.47
C ALA A 20 29.47 -21.11 25.98
N TRP A 21 28.74 -20.34 26.80
CA TRP A 21 28.85 -20.42 28.25
C TRP A 21 28.44 -21.82 28.75
N ARG A 22 27.33 -22.36 28.25
CA ARG A 22 26.88 -23.71 28.61
C ARG A 22 27.89 -24.80 28.25
N GLU A 23 28.57 -24.67 27.13
CA GLU A 23 29.50 -25.71 26.64
C GLU A 23 30.86 -25.64 27.32
N PHE A 24 31.40 -24.43 27.51
CA PHE A 24 32.79 -24.26 27.96
C PHE A 24 32.91 -23.90 29.45
N ALA A 25 31.85 -23.39 30.09
CA ALA A 25 31.98 -22.75 31.40
C ALA A 25 30.69 -22.81 32.25
N ALA A 26 29.91 -23.90 32.18
CA ALA A 26 28.59 -23.98 32.82
C ALA A 26 28.58 -23.74 34.34
N ALA A 27 29.67 -24.11 35.03
CA ALA A 27 29.82 -23.92 36.47
C ALA A 27 30.39 -22.54 36.85
N GLU A 28 30.89 -21.78 35.88
CA GLU A 28 31.52 -20.49 36.12
C GLU A 28 30.49 -19.36 36.21
N THR A 29 30.88 -18.34 36.97
CA THR A 29 30.10 -17.13 37.17
C THR A 29 30.79 -15.98 36.43
N PHE A 30 30.08 -15.30 35.52
CA PHE A 30 30.60 -14.11 34.85
C PHE A 30 29.78 -12.89 35.26
N ALA A 31 30.46 -11.77 35.52
CA ALA A 31 29.84 -10.53 36.00
C ALA A 31 28.94 -10.72 37.24
N GLY A 32 29.27 -11.67 38.11
CA GLY A 32 28.46 -11.99 39.30
C GLY A 32 27.11 -12.65 38.97
N ARG A 33 26.98 -13.24 37.78
CA ARG A 33 25.79 -13.97 37.33
C ARG A 33 26.15 -15.39 36.94
N THR A 34 25.30 -16.33 37.35
CA THR A 34 25.31 -17.70 36.84
C THR A 34 24.66 -17.76 35.46
N LEU A 35 24.88 -18.85 34.71
CA LEU A 35 24.20 -19.07 33.43
C LEU A 35 22.66 -19.03 33.57
N ALA A 36 22.12 -19.57 34.66
CA ALA A 36 20.67 -19.56 34.92
C ALA A 36 20.13 -18.14 35.13
N GLU A 37 20.85 -17.30 35.89
CA GLU A 37 20.46 -15.91 36.10
C GLU A 37 20.58 -15.08 34.83
N PHE A 38 21.61 -15.30 34.01
CA PHE A 38 21.73 -14.67 32.69
C PHE A 38 20.56 -15.04 31.78
N GLU A 39 20.15 -16.31 31.75
CA GLU A 39 19.01 -16.77 30.95
C GLU A 39 17.69 -16.11 31.41
N ALA A 40 17.51 -15.94 32.73
CA ALA A 40 16.36 -15.27 33.33
C ALA A 40 16.35 -13.76 33.05
N ASP A 41 17.48 -13.07 33.28
CA ASP A 41 17.63 -11.62 33.10
C ASP A 41 17.40 -11.21 31.63
N THR A 42 17.76 -12.08 30.69
CA THR A 42 17.60 -11.83 29.25
C THR A 42 16.27 -12.30 28.67
N LEU A 43 15.42 -12.97 29.46
CA LEU A 43 14.17 -13.56 28.96
C LEU A 43 13.18 -12.50 28.46
N ALA A 44 13.02 -11.39 29.19
CA ALA A 44 12.09 -10.32 28.82
C ALA A 44 12.37 -9.74 27.43
N VAL A 45 13.66 -9.65 27.07
CA VAL A 45 14.14 -9.14 25.79
C VAL A 45 13.82 -10.09 24.64
N VAL A 46 13.78 -11.41 24.90
CA VAL A 46 13.34 -12.41 23.91
C VAL A 46 11.82 -12.36 23.75
N GLN A 47 11.08 -12.39 24.86
CA GLN A 47 9.62 -12.37 24.86
C GLN A 47 9.05 -11.12 24.17
N ALA A 48 9.62 -9.95 24.41
CA ALA A 48 9.18 -8.71 23.76
C ALA A 48 9.29 -8.78 22.23
N ARG A 49 10.32 -9.46 21.71
CA ARG A 49 10.50 -9.63 20.26
C ARG A 49 9.53 -10.66 19.68
N GLU A 50 9.31 -11.77 20.35
CA GLU A 50 8.32 -12.78 19.95
C GLU A 50 6.90 -12.18 19.91
N GLN A 51 6.55 -11.35 20.89
CA GLN A 51 5.31 -10.60 20.91
C GLN A 51 5.20 -9.64 19.72
N LEU A 52 6.27 -8.93 19.38
CA LEU A 52 6.30 -8.02 18.24
C LEU A 52 6.11 -8.76 16.91
N ASP A 53 6.75 -9.90 16.73
CA ASP A 53 6.61 -10.70 15.51
C ASP A 53 5.22 -11.33 15.39
N THR A 54 4.64 -11.74 16.52
CA THR A 54 3.23 -12.16 16.60
C THR A 54 2.29 -11.02 16.20
N ALA A 55 2.51 -9.82 16.74
CA ALA A 55 1.71 -8.64 16.45
C ALA A 55 1.80 -8.23 14.96
N ARG A 56 3.01 -8.28 14.37
CA ARG A 56 3.22 -8.02 12.93
C ARG A 56 2.50 -9.03 12.06
N SER A 57 2.54 -10.30 12.43
CA SER A 57 1.85 -11.37 11.70
C SER A 57 0.33 -11.15 11.75
N LYS A 58 -0.20 -10.82 12.93
CA LYS A 58 -1.60 -10.44 13.10
C LYS A 58 -1.98 -9.20 12.30
N GLN A 59 -1.17 -8.15 12.34
CA GLN A 59 -1.38 -6.91 11.58
C GLN A 59 -1.45 -7.20 10.07
N SER A 60 -0.54 -8.02 9.55
CA SER A 60 -0.53 -8.44 8.13
C SER A 60 -1.83 -9.17 7.75
N GLY A 61 -2.30 -10.08 8.61
CA GLY A 61 -3.59 -10.76 8.42
C GLY A 61 -4.77 -9.80 8.39
N LEU A 62 -4.82 -8.83 9.32
CA LEU A 62 -5.87 -7.82 9.37
C LEU A 62 -5.87 -6.89 8.15
N ILE A 63 -4.68 -6.51 7.65
CA ILE A 63 -4.54 -5.71 6.43
C ILE A 63 -5.17 -6.45 5.24
N ARG A 64 -4.86 -7.74 5.08
CA ARG A 64 -5.46 -8.56 4.00
C ARG A 64 -6.97 -8.70 4.13
N ALA A 65 -7.46 -8.95 5.36
CA ALA A 65 -8.90 -9.07 5.60
C ALA A 65 -9.63 -7.75 5.25
N ARG A 66 -9.07 -6.61 5.63
CA ARG A 66 -9.59 -5.28 5.24
C ARG A 66 -9.58 -5.11 3.73
N GLU A 67 -8.47 -5.41 3.06
CA GLU A 67 -8.36 -5.27 1.59
C GLU A 67 -9.40 -6.12 0.84
N GLN A 68 -9.68 -7.33 1.33
CA GLN A 68 -10.71 -8.19 0.75
C GLN A 68 -12.12 -7.60 0.98
N ALA A 69 -12.41 -7.13 2.19
CA ALA A 69 -13.68 -6.48 2.49
C ALA A 69 -13.88 -5.19 1.69
N ASP A 70 -12.82 -4.38 1.53
CA ASP A 70 -12.86 -3.15 0.72
C ASP A 70 -13.13 -3.46 -0.75
N LYS A 71 -12.60 -4.58 -1.27
CA LYS A 71 -12.88 -5.02 -2.65
C LYS A 71 -14.35 -5.37 -2.83
N GLU A 72 -14.90 -6.22 -1.95
CA GLU A 72 -16.31 -6.61 -1.98
C GLU A 72 -17.24 -5.41 -1.84
N PHE A 73 -16.87 -4.46 -0.98
CA PHE A 73 -17.60 -3.21 -0.80
C PHE A 73 -17.60 -2.34 -2.08
N ARG A 74 -16.46 -2.23 -2.78
CA ARG A 74 -16.37 -1.49 -4.05
C ARG A 74 -17.21 -2.14 -5.15
N ASP A 75 -17.16 -3.47 -5.25
CA ASP A 75 -17.97 -4.22 -6.22
C ASP A 75 -19.46 -4.00 -5.98
N LEU A 76 -19.89 -3.99 -4.71
CA LEU A 76 -21.27 -3.67 -4.32
C LEU A 76 -21.65 -2.22 -4.66
N LEU A 77 -20.79 -1.25 -4.35
CA LEU A 77 -21.02 0.16 -4.70
C LEU A 77 -21.19 0.33 -6.21
N ASP A 78 -20.32 -0.27 -7.01
CA ASP A 78 -20.41 -0.21 -8.46
C ASP A 78 -21.73 -0.78 -8.98
N LEU A 79 -22.21 -1.90 -8.40
CA LEU A 79 -23.51 -2.46 -8.75
C LEU A 79 -24.66 -1.47 -8.44
N VAL A 80 -24.65 -0.86 -7.26
CA VAL A 80 -25.65 0.13 -6.86
C VAL A 80 -25.64 1.33 -7.80
N ILE A 81 -24.47 1.90 -8.07
CA ILE A 81 -24.32 3.07 -8.94
C ILE A 81 -24.73 2.76 -10.38
N ASN A 82 -24.41 1.57 -10.89
CA ASN A 82 -24.86 1.13 -12.21
C ASN A 82 -26.39 0.96 -12.25
N SER A 83 -27.01 0.48 -11.17
CA SER A 83 -28.48 0.41 -11.09
C SER A 83 -29.13 1.79 -11.07
N VAL A 84 -28.57 2.77 -10.35
CA VAL A 84 -29.01 4.18 -10.38
C VAL A 84 -28.91 4.73 -11.79
N ARG A 85 -27.79 4.46 -12.49
CA ARG A 85 -27.56 4.91 -13.87
C ARG A 85 -28.59 4.33 -14.85
N GLY A 86 -29.03 3.09 -14.64
CA GLY A 86 -30.03 2.42 -15.48
C GLY A 86 -31.49 2.66 -15.05
N ASN A 87 -31.71 3.30 -13.90
CA ASN A 87 -33.05 3.51 -13.36
C ASN A 87 -33.80 4.62 -14.11
N HIS A 88 -35.06 4.38 -14.49
CA HIS A 88 -35.87 5.34 -15.23
C HIS A 88 -36.20 6.63 -14.46
N ALA A 89 -36.30 6.59 -13.12
CA ALA A 89 -36.64 7.75 -12.30
C ALA A 89 -35.43 8.63 -11.94
N TYR A 90 -34.23 8.06 -11.93
CA TYR A 90 -32.99 8.78 -11.61
C TYR A 90 -32.09 8.89 -12.84
N GLY A 91 -31.42 7.80 -13.22
CA GLY A 91 -30.56 7.77 -14.40
C GLY A 91 -29.27 8.57 -14.24
N ALA A 92 -28.50 8.60 -15.33
CA ALA A 92 -27.14 9.17 -15.39
C ALA A 92 -27.07 10.71 -15.26
N ASP A 93 -28.19 11.41 -15.38
CA ASP A 93 -28.28 12.87 -15.29
C ASP A 93 -29.08 13.36 -14.07
N SER A 94 -29.42 12.45 -13.14
CA SER A 94 -30.14 12.83 -11.91
C SER A 94 -29.30 13.62 -10.93
N SER A 95 -29.99 14.42 -10.11
CA SER A 95 -29.43 15.06 -8.92
C SER A 95 -28.82 14.05 -7.95
N LEU A 96 -29.43 12.87 -7.79
CA LEU A 96 -28.90 11.78 -6.98
C LEU A 96 -27.53 11.31 -7.49
N TYR A 97 -27.41 11.04 -8.79
CA TYR A 97 -26.16 10.58 -9.39
C TYR A 97 -25.03 11.61 -9.21
N ARG A 98 -25.35 12.91 -9.28
CA ARG A 98 -24.41 13.99 -8.97
C ARG A 98 -24.04 14.06 -7.48
N ALA A 99 -25.02 13.90 -6.59
CA ALA A 99 -24.78 13.91 -5.14
C ALA A 99 -23.90 12.74 -4.68
N LEU A 100 -23.93 11.61 -5.39
CA LEU A 100 -23.01 10.48 -5.19
C LEU A 100 -21.57 10.77 -5.65
N GLY A 101 -21.29 11.97 -6.19
CA GLY A 101 -19.96 12.40 -6.62
C GLY A 101 -19.60 12.07 -8.07
N TYR A 102 -20.54 11.52 -8.85
CA TYR A 102 -20.32 11.24 -10.27
C TYR A 102 -20.65 12.46 -11.14
N VAL A 103 -19.92 12.61 -12.25
CA VAL A 103 -20.22 13.62 -13.26
C VAL A 103 -21.42 13.15 -14.11
N PRO A 104 -22.54 13.92 -14.16
CA PRO A 104 -23.68 13.67 -15.04
C PRO A 104 -23.27 13.49 -16.50
N ARG A 105 -24.00 12.68 -17.27
CA ARG A 105 -23.71 12.44 -18.70
C ARG A 105 -23.73 13.73 -19.50
N SER A 106 -24.68 14.62 -19.25
CA SER A 106 -24.80 15.92 -19.93
C SER A 106 -23.60 16.85 -19.71
N GLU A 107 -22.86 16.65 -18.61
CA GLU A 107 -21.70 17.48 -18.22
C GLU A 107 -20.37 16.85 -18.63
N ARG A 108 -20.37 15.59 -19.07
CA ARG A 108 -19.15 14.93 -19.56
C ARG A 108 -18.79 15.51 -20.92
N ALA A 109 -17.65 16.20 -20.99
CA ALA A 109 -17.09 16.61 -22.27
C ALA A 109 -16.95 15.39 -23.18
N SER A 110 -17.56 15.42 -24.36
CA SER A 110 -17.28 14.42 -25.39
C SER A 110 -15.84 14.67 -25.80
N GLY A 111 -14.88 13.82 -25.40
CA GLY A 111 -13.47 13.93 -25.77
C GLY A 111 -13.18 13.82 -27.28
N LEU A 112 -14.21 13.98 -28.12
CA LEU A 112 -14.14 14.00 -29.58
C LEU A 112 -13.61 15.36 -30.05
N THR A 113 -12.29 15.53 -30.03
CA THR A 113 -11.64 16.68 -30.65
C THR A 113 -11.57 16.47 -32.17
N ARG A 114 -12.48 17.08 -32.94
CA ARG A 114 -12.36 17.11 -34.41
C ARG A 114 -11.33 18.16 -34.82
N LYS A 115 -10.09 17.74 -35.09
CA LYS A 115 -9.10 18.61 -35.75
C LYS A 115 -9.61 18.95 -37.17
N ARG A 116 -9.86 20.22 -37.45
CA ARG A 116 -10.21 20.68 -38.81
C ARG A 116 -8.97 20.61 -39.69
N LYS A 117 -8.98 19.73 -40.71
CA LYS A 117 -7.94 19.62 -41.73
C LYS A 117 -8.16 20.75 -42.75
N GLY A 118 -7.64 21.95 -42.49
CA GLY A 118 -7.88 23.08 -43.40
C GLY A 118 -7.03 24.34 -43.22
N GLU A 119 -6.26 24.51 -42.15
CA GLU A 119 -5.55 25.78 -41.87
C GLU A 119 -4.05 25.76 -42.22
N GLU A 120 -3.51 24.66 -42.75
CA GLU A 120 -2.06 24.54 -43.04
C GLU A 120 -1.60 25.08 -44.41
N ASN A 121 -2.51 25.39 -45.34
CA ASN A 121 -2.14 25.79 -46.70
C ASN A 121 -2.01 27.30 -46.94
N THR A 122 -2.48 28.16 -46.03
CA THR A 122 -2.45 29.61 -46.24
C THR A 122 -1.08 30.22 -45.92
N ASN A 123 -0.29 29.59 -45.04
CA ASN A 123 1.02 30.11 -44.62
C ASN A 123 2.19 29.75 -45.55
N GLN A 124 2.01 28.86 -46.53
CA GLN A 124 3.10 28.49 -47.47
C GLN A 124 3.12 29.36 -48.74
N ILE A 125 1.99 29.97 -49.11
CA ILE A 125 1.90 30.81 -50.31
C ILE A 125 2.56 32.18 -50.07
N SER A 126 2.38 32.77 -48.88
CA SER A 126 2.92 34.08 -48.54
C SER A 126 4.43 34.14 -48.28
N GLN A 127 5.11 32.98 -48.13
CA GLN A 127 6.56 32.93 -47.97
C GLN A 127 7.32 32.83 -49.30
N LYS A 128 6.70 32.35 -50.38
CA LYS A 128 7.35 32.24 -51.69
C LYS A 128 7.36 33.54 -52.50
N GLU A 129 6.48 34.50 -52.20
CA GLU A 129 6.45 35.81 -52.88
C GLU A 129 7.47 36.82 -52.33
N ASN A 130 7.99 36.62 -51.11
CA ASN A 130 8.94 37.56 -50.49
C ASN A 130 10.42 37.24 -50.74
N ASP A 131 10.74 36.07 -51.32
CA ASP A 131 12.11 35.67 -51.67
C ASP A 131 12.44 35.90 -53.16
N ALA A 132 11.51 36.48 -53.94
CA ALA A 132 11.65 36.71 -55.38
C ALA A 132 11.71 38.20 -55.78
N ALA A 133 11.88 39.11 -54.82
CA ALA A 133 12.07 40.55 -55.03
C ALA A 133 13.42 41.00 -54.44
#